data_AF-A0A7W2IXL4-F1
#
_entry.id   AF-A0A7W2IXL4-F1
#
_cell.length_a   1.000
_cell.length_b   1.000
_cell.length_c   1.000
_cell.angle_alpha   90.00
_cell.angle_beta   90.00
_cell.angle_gamma   90.00
#
_symmetry.space_group_name_H-M   'P 1'
#
loop_
_entity.id
_entity.type
_entity.pdbx_description
1 polymer ?
#
loop_
_entity_poly.entity_id
_entity_poly.type
_entity_poly.pdbx_seq_one_letter_code
_entity_poly.pdbx_strand_id
1 'polypeptide(L)'
;MSEQPVNINFRLINITTEEFKQNEVEQDNGTLDLNFDFQFGVNNEKHFVKTIAKFKFLLDKVEVMEIAVSCEFEFEPAGWQFFVKGDQLILPKGLLQELAMFTMNTTRGVLHNKTEGHKLNRLFIPMIGGEFIKQDLAIPLNPTAVN
;
A
#
# COMPACT_ATOMS: atom_id res chain seq x y z
N MET A 1 3.51 36.19 1.22
CA MET A 1 4.14 35.50 0.07
C MET A 1 3.58 34.09 0.08
N SER A 2 2.81 33.70 -0.94
CA SER A 2 2.38 32.30 -1.08
C SER A 2 3.62 31.50 -1.48
N GLU A 3 4.11 30.64 -0.59
CA GLU A 3 5.16 29.67 -0.93
C GLU A 3 4.67 28.87 -2.14
N GLN A 4 5.49 28.79 -3.20
CA GLN A 4 5.19 27.92 -4.33
C GLN A 4 5.10 26.48 -3.81
N PRO A 5 4.12 25.68 -4.27
CA PRO A 5 4.04 24.29 -3.87
C PRO A 5 5.35 23.60 -4.27
N VAL A 6 6.02 23.01 -3.27
CA VAL A 6 7.20 22.19 -3.50
C VAL A 6 6.77 21.01 -4.35
N ASN A 7 7.33 20.89 -5.55
CA ASN A 7 7.06 19.76 -6.43
C ASN A 7 7.86 18.56 -5.92
N ILE A 8 7.18 17.57 -5.34
CA ILE A 8 7.80 16.33 -4.85
C ILE A 8 7.78 15.34 -6.01
N ASN A 9 8.92 15.15 -6.68
CA ASN A 9 9.03 14.16 -7.74
C ASN A 9 9.38 12.78 -7.16
N PHE A 10 8.58 11.78 -7.54
CA PHE A 10 8.85 10.37 -7.27
C PHE A 10 8.44 9.52 -8.45
N ARG A 11 8.99 8.31 -8.54
CA ARG A 11 8.66 7.33 -9.58
C ARG A 11 8.41 5.95 -8.99
N LEU A 12 7.48 5.21 -9.60
CA LEU A 12 7.31 3.78 -9.33
C LEU A 12 8.51 3.02 -9.91
N ILE A 13 9.25 2.30 -9.08
CA ILE A 13 10.42 1.51 -9.51
C ILE A 13 10.16 0.01 -9.49
N ASN A 14 9.18 -0.45 -8.71
CA ASN A 14 8.88 -1.88 -8.60
C ASN A 14 7.43 -2.15 -8.21
N ILE A 15 6.89 -3.28 -8.69
CA ILE A 15 5.59 -3.84 -8.31
C ILE A 15 5.81 -5.32 -7.98
N THR A 16 5.49 -5.74 -6.76
CA THR A 16 5.68 -7.13 -6.33
C THR A 16 4.37 -7.72 -5.80
N THR A 17 4.02 -8.93 -6.24
CA THR A 17 3.00 -9.73 -5.56
C THR A 17 3.64 -10.38 -4.34
N GLU A 18 3.37 -9.83 -3.16
CA GLU A 18 3.92 -10.31 -1.89
C GLU A 18 3.22 -11.59 -1.43
N GLU A 19 1.89 -11.64 -1.57
CA GLU A 19 1.07 -12.81 -1.26
C GLU A 19 -0.04 -12.98 -2.28
N PHE A 20 -0.33 -14.24 -2.63
CA PHE A 20 -1.52 -14.61 -3.37
C PHE A 20 -1.91 -16.03 -2.96
N LYS A 21 -2.94 -16.14 -2.11
CA LYS A 21 -3.43 -17.41 -1.58
C LYS A 21 -4.89 -17.59 -1.95
N GLN A 22 -5.24 -18.80 -2.34
CA GLN A 22 -6.60 -19.22 -2.64
C GLN A 22 -6.92 -20.41 -1.75
N ASN A 23 -8.07 -20.37 -1.09
CA ASN A 23 -8.55 -21.49 -0.28
C ASN A 23 -9.73 -22.13 -0.99
N GLU A 24 -9.77 -23.47 -0.95
CA GLU A 24 -10.97 -24.18 -1.37
C GLU A 24 -12.06 -23.99 -0.32
N VAL A 25 -13.20 -23.50 -0.78
CA VAL A 25 -14.43 -23.40 0.02
C VAL A 25 -15.52 -24.16 -0.71
N GLU A 26 -16.28 -24.96 0.05
CA GLU A 26 -17.40 -25.75 -0.45
C GLU A 26 -18.60 -24.87 -0.83
N GLN A 27 -18.74 -23.72 -0.16
CA GLN A 27 -19.81 -22.77 -0.40
C GLN A 27 -19.38 -21.69 -1.40
N ASP A 28 -20.26 -21.34 -2.34
CA ASP A 28 -20.00 -20.33 -3.38
C ASP A 28 -20.97 -19.14 -3.35
N ASN A 29 -21.86 -19.10 -2.36
CA ASN A 29 -22.84 -18.08 -2.07
C ASN A 29 -22.72 -17.60 -0.61
N GLY A 30 -23.27 -16.44 -0.25
CA GLY A 30 -23.21 -15.92 1.13
C GLY A 30 -22.82 -14.45 1.20
N THR A 31 -22.51 -13.99 2.42
CA THR A 31 -22.04 -12.61 2.66
C THR A 31 -20.54 -12.55 2.41
N LEU A 32 -20.12 -11.62 1.55
CA LEU A 32 -18.71 -11.39 1.26
C LEU A 32 -18.21 -10.20 2.08
N ASP A 33 -17.32 -10.46 3.03
CA ASP A 33 -16.59 -9.45 3.78
C ASP A 33 -15.22 -9.23 3.13
N LEU A 34 -14.74 -7.99 3.21
CA LEU A 34 -13.41 -7.59 2.73
C LEU A 34 -12.66 -6.90 3.87
N ASN A 35 -11.59 -7.53 4.32
CA ASN A 35 -10.63 -6.91 5.21
C ASN A 35 -9.46 -6.36 4.39
N PHE A 36 -9.00 -5.16 4.74
CA PHE A 36 -7.86 -4.54 4.10
C PHE A 36 -6.87 -3.98 5.11
N ASP A 37 -5.60 -3.96 4.72
CA ASP A 37 -4.51 -3.42 5.51
C ASP A 37 -3.51 -2.72 4.58
N PHE A 38 -2.95 -1.60 5.04
CA PHE A 38 -1.96 -0.83 4.32
C PHE A 38 -0.73 -0.63 5.18
N GLN A 39 0.42 -1.03 4.66
CA GLN A 39 1.70 -0.96 5.37
C GLN A 39 2.68 -0.10 4.60
N PHE A 40 3.48 0.67 5.34
CA PHE A 40 4.50 1.55 4.78
C PHE A 40 5.86 1.17 5.33
N GLY A 41 6.80 0.91 4.42
CA GLY A 41 8.21 0.73 4.70
C GLY A 41 9.01 1.87 4.08
N VAL A 42 10.13 2.23 4.70
CA VAL A 42 11.00 3.30 4.23
C VAL A 42 12.43 2.80 4.18
N ASN A 43 13.14 3.15 3.11
CA ASN A 43 14.58 3.00 3.04
C ASN A 43 15.22 4.39 2.90
N ASN A 44 15.85 4.86 3.97
CA ASN A 44 16.47 6.19 4.00
C ASN A 44 17.71 6.29 3.10
N GLU A 45 18.48 5.21 2.91
CA GLU A 45 19.68 5.22 2.07
C GLU A 45 19.33 5.32 0.58
N LYS A 46 18.25 4.65 0.18
CA LYS A 46 17.79 4.57 -1.21
C LYS A 46 16.64 5.55 -1.52
N HIS A 47 16.25 6.37 -0.56
CA HIS A 47 15.18 7.38 -0.69
C HIS A 47 13.89 6.84 -1.31
N PHE A 48 13.42 5.66 -0.88
CA PHE A 48 12.16 5.12 -1.38
C PHE A 48 11.20 4.69 -0.27
N VAL A 49 9.92 4.79 -0.58
CA VAL A 49 8.80 4.31 0.25
C VAL A 49 8.22 3.06 -0.40
N LYS A 50 8.17 1.96 0.35
CA LYS A 50 7.42 0.77 -0.02
C LYS A 50 6.03 0.86 0.57
N THR A 51 5.01 0.71 -0.25
CA THR A 51 3.62 0.63 0.22
C THR A 51 3.08 -0.75 -0.12
N ILE A 52 2.55 -1.47 0.86
CA ILE A 52 1.91 -2.77 0.70
C ILE A 52 0.41 -2.60 0.91
N ALA A 53 -0.40 -3.03 -0.05
CA ALA A 53 -1.84 -3.10 0.07
C ALA A 53 -2.24 -4.58 0.14
N LYS A 54 -2.92 -4.95 1.22
CA LYS A 54 -3.32 -6.32 1.52
C LYS A 54 -4.83 -6.41 1.63
N PHE A 55 -5.40 -7.43 1.00
CA PHE A 55 -6.84 -7.69 0.97
C PHE A 55 -7.12 -9.15 1.27
N LYS A 56 -8.06 -9.40 2.18
CA LYS A 56 -8.58 -10.72 2.51
C LYS A 56 -10.07 -10.74 2.24
N PHE A 57 -10.50 -11.67 1.41
CA PHE A 57 -11.91 -11.93 1.11
C PHE A 57 -12.40 -13.06 2.01
N LEU A 58 -13.51 -12.82 2.71
CA LEU A 58 -14.12 -13.80 3.59
C LEU A 58 -15.56 -14.06 3.14
N LEU A 59 -15.89 -15.31 2.85
CA LEU A 59 -17.27 -15.74 2.58
C LEU A 59 -17.84 -16.33 3.86
N ASP A 60 -18.88 -15.72 4.42
CA ASP A 60 -19.48 -16.11 5.70
C ASP A 60 -18.40 -16.34 6.80
N LYS A 61 -17.41 -15.42 6.85
CA LYS A 61 -16.25 -15.42 7.76
C LYS A 61 -15.16 -16.46 7.50
N VAL A 62 -15.26 -17.25 6.43
CA VAL A 62 -14.20 -18.17 6.00
C VAL A 62 -13.33 -17.48 4.93
N GLU A 63 -12.02 -17.42 5.14
CA GLU A 63 -11.10 -16.81 4.17
C GLU A 63 -11.08 -17.63 2.87
N VAL A 64 -11.47 -17.00 1.76
CA VAL A 64 -11.49 -17.63 0.42
C VAL A 64 -10.30 -17.21 -0.43
N MET A 65 -9.76 -16.02 -0.17
CA MET A 65 -8.63 -15.47 -0.89
C MET A 65 -7.92 -14.41 -0.06
N GLU A 66 -6.60 -14.38 -0.20
CA GLU A 66 -5.74 -13.31 0.29
C GLU A 66 -4.82 -12.86 -0.84
N ILE A 67 -4.70 -11.54 -1.02
CA ILE A 67 -3.75 -10.93 -1.94
C ILE A 67 -3.04 -9.77 -1.25
N ALA A 68 -1.71 -9.72 -1.39
CA ALA A 68 -0.92 -8.57 -1.00
C ALA A 68 0.00 -8.18 -2.15
N VAL A 69 -0.04 -6.90 -2.52
CA VAL A 69 0.83 -6.33 -3.55
C VAL A 69 1.54 -5.13 -2.96
N SER A 70 2.82 -5.01 -3.28
CA SER A 70 3.61 -3.84 -2.92
C SER A 70 3.99 -3.02 -4.14
N CYS A 71 4.12 -1.72 -3.92
CA CYS A 71 4.72 -0.77 -4.86
C CYS A 71 5.85 -0.03 -4.14
N GLU A 72 6.98 0.12 -4.83
CA GLU A 72 8.14 0.86 -4.33
C GLU A 72 8.28 2.15 -5.11
N PHE A 73 8.33 3.27 -4.38
CA PHE A 73 8.35 4.62 -4.93
C PHE A 73 9.66 5.31 -4.56
N GLU A 74 10.52 5.54 -5.54
CA GLU A 74 11.80 6.24 -5.36
C GLU A 74 11.58 7.75 -5.53
N PHE A 75 12.08 8.51 -4.57
CA PHE A 75 12.00 9.96 -4.53
C PHE A 75 13.34 10.56 -4.97
N GLU A 76 13.28 11.70 -5.65
CA GLU A 76 14.50 12.44 -5.92
C GLU A 76 15.13 12.94 -4.60
N PRO A 77 16.47 13.05 -4.50
CA PRO A 77 17.12 13.45 -3.26
C PRO A 77 16.64 14.81 -2.72
N ALA A 78 16.39 15.78 -3.60
CA ALA A 78 15.89 17.09 -3.21
C ALA A 78 14.48 17.00 -2.57
N GLY A 79 13.59 16.20 -3.17
CA GLY A 79 12.26 15.87 -2.66
C GLY A 79 12.31 15.20 -1.29
N TRP A 80 13.21 14.22 -1.13
CA TRP A 80 13.35 13.47 0.11
C TRP A 80 13.74 14.34 1.32
N GLN A 81 14.63 15.31 1.11
CA GLN A 81 15.07 16.21 2.19
C GLN A 81 13.94 17.07 2.76
N PHE A 82 12.85 17.29 2.03
CA PHE A 82 11.68 18.00 2.58
C PHE A 82 11.00 17.23 3.71
N PHE A 83 11.10 15.90 3.70
CA PHE A 83 10.54 15.04 4.73
C PHE A 83 11.47 14.89 5.93
N VAL A 84 12.77 15.18 5.78
CA VAL A 84 13.74 15.11 6.87
C VAL A 84 13.54 16.30 7.83
N LYS A 85 13.27 16.01 9.09
CA LYS A 85 13.08 16.97 10.19
C LYS A 85 13.94 16.54 11.38
N GLY A 86 15.14 17.11 11.47
CA GLY A 86 16.10 16.75 12.52
C GLY A 86 16.55 15.29 12.37
N ASP A 87 16.25 14.47 13.37
CA ASP A 87 16.58 13.05 13.45
C ASP A 87 15.43 12.13 12.96
N GLN A 88 14.37 12.71 12.39
CA GLN A 88 13.20 11.99 11.90
C GLN A 88 12.93 12.26 10.42
N LEU A 89 12.38 11.24 9.75
CA LEU A 89 11.68 11.38 8.48
C LEU A 89 10.18 11.50 8.78
N ILE A 90 9.53 12.56 8.29
CA ILE A 90 8.10 12.79 8.44
C ILE A 90 7.46 12.75 7.06
N LEU A 91 6.72 11.68 6.79
CA LEU A 91 5.93 11.52 5.57
C LEU A 91 4.52 12.09 5.81
N PRO A 92 4.09 13.11 5.05
CA PRO A 92 2.77 13.71 5.21
C PRO A 92 1.65 12.71 4.93
N LYS A 93 0.54 12.80 5.66
CA LYS A 93 -0.63 11.94 5.47
C LYS A 93 -1.14 11.94 4.02
N GLY A 94 -1.12 13.10 3.36
CA GLY A 94 -1.61 13.23 1.98
C GLY A 94 -0.79 12.41 1.00
N LEU A 95 0.54 12.39 1.18
CA LEU A 95 1.43 11.55 0.38
C LEU A 95 1.14 10.07 0.65
N LEU A 96 1.04 9.67 1.92
CA LEU A 96 0.74 8.28 2.29
C LEU A 96 -0.59 7.80 1.69
N GLN A 97 -1.60 8.69 1.67
CA GLN A 97 -2.89 8.44 1.03
C GLN A 97 -2.71 8.19 -0.47
N GLU A 98 -2.01 9.06 -1.18
CA GLU A 98 -1.74 8.89 -2.62
C GLU A 98 -1.00 7.58 -2.93
N LEU A 99 0.04 7.25 -2.15
CA LEU A 99 0.81 6.01 -2.33
C LEU A 99 -0.05 4.76 -2.05
N ALA A 100 -0.86 4.76 -0.99
CA ALA A 100 -1.79 3.67 -0.69
C ALA A 100 -2.83 3.49 -1.80
N MET A 101 -3.39 4.61 -2.29
CA MET A 101 -4.34 4.60 -3.39
C MET A 101 -3.74 4.05 -4.67
N PHE A 102 -2.50 4.43 -4.98
CA PHE A 102 -1.76 3.90 -6.11
C PHE A 102 -1.58 2.38 -5.98
N THR A 103 -1.07 1.91 -4.84
CA THR A 103 -0.85 0.47 -4.60
C THR A 103 -2.15 -0.31 -4.64
N MET A 104 -3.25 0.21 -4.08
CA MET A 104 -4.56 -0.44 -4.17
C MET A 104 -5.01 -0.60 -5.62
N ASN A 105 -4.88 0.45 -6.44
CA ASN A 105 -5.26 0.38 -7.86
C ASN A 105 -4.40 -0.62 -8.63
N THR A 106 -3.10 -0.67 -8.35
CA THR A 106 -2.21 -1.72 -8.88
C THR A 106 -2.65 -3.10 -8.44
N THR A 107 -3.01 -3.27 -7.15
CA THR A 107 -3.47 -4.55 -6.59
C THR A 107 -4.73 -5.05 -7.30
N ARG A 108 -5.65 -4.14 -7.68
CA ARG A 108 -6.84 -4.48 -8.48
C ARG A 108 -6.47 -5.09 -9.84
N GLY A 109 -5.50 -4.49 -10.53
CA GLY A 109 -5.00 -5.01 -11.81
C GLY A 109 -4.34 -6.38 -11.66
N VAL A 110 -3.50 -6.54 -10.63
CA VAL A 110 -2.85 -7.83 -10.31
C VAL A 110 -3.90 -8.89 -9.98
N LEU A 111 -4.90 -8.57 -9.15
CA LEU A 111 -6.00 -9.47 -8.81
C LEU A 111 -6.75 -9.93 -10.06
N HIS A 112 -7.11 -8.99 -10.93
CA HIS A 112 -7.80 -9.30 -12.18
C HIS A 112 -6.98 -10.26 -13.05
N ASN A 113 -5.70 -9.96 -13.28
CA ASN A 113 -4.83 -10.80 -14.10
C ASN A 113 -4.59 -12.19 -13.48
N LYS A 114 -4.34 -12.27 -12.16
CA LYS A 114 -4.11 -13.54 -11.44
C LYS A 114 -5.34 -14.45 -11.40
N THR A 115 -6.54 -13.90 -11.59
CA THR A 115 -7.79 -14.63 -11.50
C THR A 115 -8.50 -14.75 -12.85
N GLU A 116 -7.90 -14.27 -13.94
CA GLU A 116 -8.50 -14.34 -15.28
C GLU A 116 -8.83 -15.80 -15.66
N GLY A 117 -10.04 -16.03 -16.15
CA GLY A 117 -10.54 -17.38 -16.45
C GLY A 117 -10.89 -18.24 -15.22
N HIS A 118 -10.74 -17.73 -13.99
CA HIS A 118 -11.09 -18.43 -12.75
C HIS A 118 -12.38 -17.89 -12.11
N LYS A 119 -13.11 -18.73 -11.36
CA LYS A 119 -14.36 -18.32 -10.66
C LYS A 119 -14.16 -17.15 -9.70
N LEU A 120 -12.94 -16.96 -9.20
CA LEU A 120 -12.59 -15.88 -8.29
C LEU A 120 -12.42 -14.51 -8.97
N ASN A 121 -12.45 -14.43 -10.32
CA ASN A 121 -12.40 -13.14 -11.04
C ASN A 121 -13.58 -12.22 -10.72
N ARG A 122 -14.65 -12.77 -10.15
CA ARG A 122 -15.79 -12.01 -9.63
C ARG A 122 -15.48 -11.22 -8.35
N LEU A 123 -14.40 -11.56 -7.64
CA LEU A 123 -13.96 -10.82 -6.47
C LEU A 123 -13.26 -9.54 -6.94
N PHE A 124 -13.71 -8.40 -6.40
CA PHE A 124 -13.13 -7.11 -6.73
C PHE A 124 -12.82 -6.33 -5.45
N ILE A 125 -11.73 -5.58 -5.48
CA ILE A 125 -11.42 -4.59 -4.45
C ILE A 125 -12.18 -3.31 -4.83
N PRO A 126 -13.10 -2.83 -3.97
CA PRO A 126 -13.82 -1.58 -4.20
C PRO A 126 -12.87 -0.39 -4.11
N MET A 127 -13.33 0.75 -4.61
CA MET A 127 -12.60 1.99 -4.40
C MET A 127 -12.80 2.42 -2.93
N ILE A 128 -11.73 2.31 -2.14
CA ILE A 128 -11.67 2.77 -0.75
C ILE A 128 -10.88 4.09 -0.77
N GLY A 129 -11.46 5.18 -0.27
CA GLY A 129 -10.75 6.46 -0.17
C GLY A 129 -9.63 6.42 0.87
N GLY A 130 -8.67 7.35 0.80
CA GLY A 130 -7.50 7.38 1.69
C GLY A 130 -7.80 7.78 3.14
N GLU A 131 -9.06 8.01 3.52
CA GLU A 131 -9.42 8.59 4.83
C GLU A 131 -9.06 7.68 6.02
N PHE A 132 -8.74 6.39 5.77
CA PHE A 132 -8.24 5.47 6.79
C PHE A 132 -6.83 5.83 7.30
N ILE A 133 -6.06 6.61 6.53
CA ILE A 133 -4.78 7.18 6.97
C ILE A 133 -5.05 8.52 7.63
N LYS A 134 -4.88 8.57 8.96
CA LYS A 134 -5.35 9.68 9.78
C LYS A 134 -4.27 10.71 10.12
N GLN A 135 -3.01 10.34 10.03
CA GLN A 135 -1.89 11.15 10.52
C GLN A 135 -0.63 10.92 9.68
N ASP A 136 0.33 11.83 9.86
CA ASP A 136 1.66 11.73 9.26
C ASP A 136 2.42 10.54 9.87
N LEU A 137 3.37 9.99 9.11
CA LEU A 137 4.24 8.90 9.56
C LEU A 137 5.60 9.46 9.91
N ALA A 138 5.95 9.44 11.20
CA ALA A 138 7.27 9.83 11.70
C ALA A 138 8.13 8.59 11.94
N ILE A 139 9.33 8.55 11.34
CA ILE A 139 10.26 7.43 11.41
C ILE A 139 11.64 7.97 11.85
N PRO A 140 12.26 7.43 12.91
CA PRO A 140 13.63 7.79 13.26
C PRO A 140 14.61 7.44 12.14
N LEU A 141 15.49 8.39 11.77
CA LEU A 141 16.54 8.16 10.76
C LEU A 141 17.65 7.26 11.29
N ASN A 142 17.92 7.35 12.59
CA ASN A 142 18.81 6.47 13.33
C ASN A 142 17.96 5.65 14.30
N PRO A 143 17.53 4.43 13.96
CA PRO A 143 16.89 3.57 14.92
C PRO A 143 17.89 3.28 16.04
N THR A 144 17.61 3.75 17.25
CA THR A 144 18.35 3.34 18.44
C THR A 144 18.29 1.82 18.47
N ALA A 145 19.44 1.15 18.38
CA ALA A 145 19.52 -0.29 18.52
C ALA A 145 18.83 -0.66 19.84
N VAL A 146 17.67 -1.29 19.76
CA VAL A 146 17.02 -1.87 20.93
C VAL A 146 17.82 -3.13 21.22
N ASN A 147 18.70 -3.03 22.22
CA ASN A 147 19.45 -4.15 22.79
C ASN A 147 18.49 -5.21 23.36
#